data_AF-A0A1R1SQM0-F1
#
_entry.id   AF-A0A1R1SQM0-F1
#
_cell.length_a   1.000
_cell.length_b   1.000
_cell.length_c   1.000
_cell.angle_alpha   90.00
_cell.angle_beta   90.00
_cell.angle_gamma   90.00
#
_symmetry.space_group_name_H-M   'P 1'
#
loop_
_entity.id
_entity.type
_entity.pdbx_description
1 polymer ?
#
loop_
_entity_poly.entity_id
_entity_poly.type
_entity_poly.pdbx_seq_one_letter_code
_entity_poly.pdbx_strand_id
1 'polypeptide(L)'
;MPHTLDADAVRSWCALALDALGRAREEIDAINVYPVADADTGTNLYLTVESAAQAVAAAFDGHAAAPGTALRPSLSEAVRAMAHGALIGARGNSGTILAQLLRGMADVLAEGEGAPDGDGGYRDHQGARGGAAGGA
;
A
#
# COMPACT_ATOMS: atom_id res chain seq x y z
N MET A 1 0.77 -4.14 -25.05
CA MET A 1 1.75 -4.81 -24.17
C MET A 1 1.15 -4.81 -22.78
N PRO A 2 0.98 -5.95 -22.08
CA PRO A 2 0.55 -5.92 -20.69
C PRO A 2 1.58 -5.11 -19.89
N HIS A 3 1.10 -4.18 -19.04
CA HIS A 3 1.97 -3.43 -18.15
C HIS A 3 2.28 -4.32 -16.94
N THR A 4 3.55 -4.70 -16.78
CA THR A 4 4.00 -5.47 -15.62
C THR A 4 3.99 -4.56 -14.39
N LEU A 5 3.39 -5.03 -13.30
CA LEU A 5 3.49 -4.37 -12.00
C LEU A 5 4.84 -4.72 -11.39
N ASP A 6 5.81 -3.80 -11.43
CA ASP A 6 7.13 -3.95 -10.84
C ASP A 6 7.42 -2.82 -9.82
N ALA A 7 8.61 -2.84 -9.20
CA ALA A 7 9.00 -1.83 -8.22
C ALA A 7 8.96 -0.39 -8.78
N ASP A 8 9.32 -0.20 -10.04
CA ASP A 8 9.28 1.11 -10.70
C ASP A 8 7.84 1.58 -10.93
N ALA A 9 6.93 0.66 -11.26
CA ALA A 9 5.51 0.93 -11.33
C ALA A 9 4.95 1.35 -9.96
N VAL A 10 5.34 0.71 -8.86
CA VAL A 10 4.93 1.09 -7.49
C VAL A 10 5.44 2.49 -7.12
N ARG A 11 6.72 2.79 -7.40
CA ARG A 11 7.29 4.12 -7.18
C ARG A 11 6.57 5.20 -7.98
N SER A 12 6.31 4.93 -9.25
CA SER A 12 5.58 5.84 -10.14
C SER A 12 4.14 6.05 -9.66
N TRP A 13 3.48 4.97 -9.23
CA TRP A 13 2.14 5.05 -8.69
C TRP A 13 2.07 5.92 -7.43
N CYS A 14 3.00 5.74 -6.48
CA CYS A 14 3.07 6.58 -5.29
C CYS A 14 3.25 8.06 -5.64
N ALA A 15 4.15 8.38 -6.57
CA ALA A 15 4.39 9.75 -7.01
C ALA A 15 3.16 10.38 -7.68
N LEU A 16 2.49 9.63 -8.59
CA LEU A 16 1.29 10.09 -9.27
C LEU A 16 0.10 10.23 -8.32
N ALA A 17 -0.05 9.32 -7.36
CA ALA A 17 -1.10 9.38 -6.35
C ALA A 17 -0.89 10.59 -5.42
N LEU A 18 0.35 10.86 -5.01
CA LEU A 18 0.69 12.01 -4.18
C LEU A 18 0.35 13.33 -4.89
N ASP A 19 0.76 13.45 -6.15
CA ASP A 19 0.47 14.62 -7.00
C ASP A 19 -1.04 14.80 -7.24
N ALA A 20 -1.77 13.72 -7.52
CA ALA A 20 -3.22 13.75 -7.67
C ALA A 20 -3.94 14.16 -6.38
N LEU A 21 -3.56 13.60 -5.23
CA LEU A 21 -4.10 14.00 -3.93
C LEU A 21 -3.73 15.43 -3.58
N GLY A 22 -2.53 15.89 -3.93
CA GLY A 22 -2.11 17.28 -3.71
C GLY A 22 -3.04 18.28 -4.40
N ARG A 23 -3.47 17.97 -5.63
CA ARG A 23 -4.46 18.78 -6.36
C ARG A 23 -5.88 18.64 -5.84
N ALA A 24 -6.28 17.45 -5.40
CA ALA A 24 -7.66 17.15 -5.03
C ALA A 24 -7.97 17.38 -3.54
N ARG A 25 -6.96 17.58 -2.67
CA ARG A 25 -7.14 17.58 -1.22
C ARG A 25 -8.22 18.55 -0.73
N GLU A 26 -8.27 19.77 -1.28
CA GLU A 26 -9.22 20.81 -0.86
C GLU A 26 -10.65 20.46 -1.30
N GLU A 27 -10.80 19.87 -2.49
CA GLU A 27 -12.08 19.36 -2.98
C GLU A 27 -12.57 18.20 -2.11
N ILE A 28 -11.67 17.26 -1.77
CA ILE A 28 -11.98 16.11 -0.91
C ILE A 28 -12.35 16.58 0.51
N ASP A 29 -11.60 17.53 1.07
CA ASP A 29 -11.90 18.12 2.39
C ASP A 29 -13.30 18.76 2.41
N ALA A 30 -13.75 19.34 1.29
CA ALA A 30 -15.07 19.93 1.14
C ALA A 30 -16.22 18.92 0.96
N ILE A 31 -15.95 17.66 0.62
CA ILE A 31 -16.98 16.61 0.48
C ILE A 31 -17.52 16.16 1.85
N ASN A 32 -16.75 16.30 2.94
CA ASN A 32 -17.16 15.80 4.25
C ASN A 32 -18.22 16.71 4.89
N VAL A 33 -19.51 16.36 4.84
CA VAL A 33 -20.62 17.26 5.23
C VAL A 33 -21.49 16.80 6.42
N TYR A 34 -21.13 15.78 7.22
CA TYR A 34 -22.04 15.34 8.31
C TYR A 34 -21.39 14.71 9.56
N PRO A 35 -21.84 15.04 10.80
CA PRO A 35 -22.64 16.19 11.24
C PRO A 35 -21.80 17.46 11.52
N VAL A 36 -20.47 17.32 11.62
CA VAL A 36 -19.48 18.39 11.67
C VAL A 36 -18.37 18.00 10.69
N ALA A 37 -18.05 18.88 9.75
CA ALA A 37 -16.98 18.64 8.80
C ALA A 37 -15.63 18.77 9.50
N ASP A 38 -14.93 17.66 9.71
CA ASP A 38 -13.54 17.70 10.19
C ASP A 38 -12.59 18.34 9.15
N ALA A 39 -13.05 18.45 7.89
CA ALA A 39 -12.40 19.17 6.79
C ALA A 39 -10.92 18.81 6.58
N ASP A 40 -10.56 17.57 6.90
CA ASP A 40 -9.17 17.10 6.91
C ASP A 40 -8.96 15.78 6.16
N THR A 41 -9.99 15.22 5.51
CA THR A 41 -9.92 13.92 4.84
C THR A 41 -8.91 13.90 3.69
N GLY A 42 -8.98 14.86 2.76
CA GLY A 42 -8.02 15.02 1.68
C GLY A 42 -6.62 15.28 2.19
N THR A 43 -6.48 16.15 3.21
CA THR A 43 -5.18 16.41 3.85
C THR A 43 -4.59 15.16 4.51
N ASN A 44 -5.41 14.38 5.21
CA ASN A 44 -5.01 13.12 5.85
C ASN A 44 -4.56 12.06 4.82
N LEU A 45 -5.27 11.94 3.70
CA LEU A 45 -4.89 11.04 2.61
C LEU A 45 -3.57 11.48 1.96
N TYR A 46 -3.42 12.78 1.67
CA TYR A 46 -2.18 13.34 1.10
C TYR A 46 -0.97 13.01 1.97
N LEU A 47 -1.03 13.31 3.27
CA LEU A 47 0.09 13.08 4.20
C LEU A 47 0.41 11.59 4.37
N THR A 48 -0.62 10.73 4.33
CA THR A 48 -0.43 9.28 4.39
C THR A 48 0.31 8.76 3.16
N VAL A 49 -0.09 9.21 1.96
CA VAL A 49 0.58 8.83 0.70
C VAL A 49 1.96 9.46 0.57
N GLU A 50 2.18 10.66 1.10
CA GLU A 50 3.49 11.30 1.15
C GLU A 50 4.48 10.42 1.92
N SER A 51 4.08 9.92 3.09
CA SER A 51 4.91 9.01 3.88
C SER A 51 5.17 7.67 3.17
N ALA A 52 4.17 7.13 2.48
CA ALA A 52 4.34 5.94 1.65
C ALA A 52 5.35 6.16 0.51
N ALA A 53 5.23 7.28 -0.21
CA ALA A 53 6.13 7.64 -1.31
C ALA A 53 7.58 7.82 -0.81
N GLN A 54 7.77 8.46 0.35
CA GLN A 54 9.08 8.61 0.99
C GLN A 54 9.69 7.26 1.37
N ALA A 55 8.90 6.33 1.92
CA ALA A 55 9.37 4.99 2.27
C ALA A 55 9.79 4.18 1.02
N VAL A 56 9.03 4.28 -0.06
CA VAL A 56 9.41 3.65 -1.35
C VAL A 56 10.70 4.28 -1.89
N ALA A 57 10.83 5.60 -1.88
CA ALA A 57 12.05 6.27 -2.32
C ALA A 57 13.27 5.82 -1.50
N ALA A 58 13.14 5.75 -0.18
CA ALA A 58 14.20 5.27 0.71
C ALA A 58 14.61 3.82 0.43
N ALA A 59 13.66 2.95 0.05
CA ALA A 59 13.99 1.59 -0.38
C ALA A 59 14.85 1.58 -1.65
N PHE A 60 14.52 2.41 -2.64
CA PHE A 60 15.35 2.57 -3.85
C PHE A 60 16.75 3.11 -3.53
N ASP A 61 16.84 4.16 -2.70
CA ASP A 61 18.12 4.76 -2.32
C ASP A 61 19.01 3.77 -1.57
N GLY A 62 18.42 2.94 -0.69
CA GLY A 62 19.13 1.88 0.03
C GLY A 62 19.75 0.83 -0.89
N HIS A 63 19.03 0.40 -1.92
CA HIS A 63 19.54 -0.52 -2.93
C HIS A 63 20.63 0.10 -3.81
N ALA A 64 20.46 1.37 -4.21
CA ALA A 64 21.45 2.07 -5.01
C ALA A 64 22.78 2.30 -4.26
N ALA A 65 22.73 2.44 -2.94
CA ALA A 65 23.90 2.66 -2.10
C ALA A 65 24.61 1.38 -1.65
N ALA A 66 23.99 0.21 -1.75
CA ALA A 66 24.51 -1.05 -1.21
C ALA A 66 25.35 -1.85 -2.24
N PRO A 67 26.68 -1.98 -2.06
CA PRO A 67 27.53 -2.73 -2.98
C PRO A 67 27.14 -4.21 -3.08
N GLY A 68 27.07 -4.74 -4.30
CA GLY A 68 26.79 -6.16 -4.53
C GLY A 68 25.30 -6.55 -4.45
N THR A 69 24.39 -5.58 -4.34
CA THR A 69 22.94 -5.80 -4.42
C THR A 69 22.38 -5.38 -5.78
N ALA A 70 21.14 -5.77 -6.08
CA ALA A 70 20.44 -5.27 -7.25
C ALA A 70 20.19 -3.76 -7.13
N LEU A 71 20.31 -3.02 -8.23
CA LEU A 71 20.23 -1.55 -8.27
C LEU A 71 18.84 -0.98 -7.89
N ARG A 72 17.83 -1.85 -7.75
CA ARG A 72 16.46 -1.52 -7.37
C ARG A 72 15.88 -2.63 -6.49
N PRO A 73 14.92 -2.30 -5.62
CA PRO A 73 14.18 -3.29 -4.84
C PRO A 73 13.34 -4.20 -5.75
N SER A 74 12.96 -5.37 -5.22
CA SER A 74 11.92 -6.22 -5.78
C SER A 74 10.54 -5.55 -5.67
N LEU A 75 9.53 -6.08 -6.37
CA LEU A 75 8.13 -5.69 -6.18
C LEU A 75 7.71 -5.89 -4.72
N SER A 76 8.02 -7.05 -4.10
CA SER A 76 7.71 -7.32 -2.68
C SER A 76 8.32 -6.27 -1.76
N GLU A 77 9.60 -5.95 -1.96
CA GLU A 77 10.28 -4.91 -1.17
C GLU A 77 9.62 -3.54 -1.35
N ALA A 78 9.27 -3.16 -2.58
CA ALA A 78 8.62 -1.89 -2.88
C ALA A 78 7.20 -1.79 -2.30
N VAL A 79 6.35 -2.81 -2.45
CA VAL A 79 4.97 -2.79 -1.92
C VAL A 79 4.95 -2.87 -0.39
N ARG A 80 5.91 -3.60 0.22
CA ARG A 80 6.08 -3.62 1.68
C ARG A 80 6.53 -2.26 2.19
N ALA A 81 7.48 -1.59 1.52
CA ALA A 81 7.91 -0.24 1.87
C ALA A 81 6.75 0.76 1.77
N MET A 82 5.94 0.69 0.70
CA MET A 82 4.74 1.51 0.52
C MET A 82 3.74 1.31 1.66
N ALA A 83 3.37 0.07 1.95
CA ALA A 83 2.44 -0.25 3.03
C ALA A 83 2.98 0.19 4.39
N HIS A 84 4.27 -0.05 4.66
CA HIS A 84 4.91 0.35 5.91
C HIS A 84 4.93 1.87 6.08
N GLY A 85 5.32 2.61 5.04
CA GLY A 85 5.29 4.08 5.07
C GLY A 85 3.89 4.62 5.31
N ALA A 86 2.89 4.09 4.60
CA ALA A 86 1.49 4.48 4.85
C ALA A 86 1.04 4.20 6.29
N LEU A 87 1.42 3.06 6.88
CA LEU A 87 1.06 2.72 8.26
C LEU A 87 1.71 3.64 9.29
N ILE A 88 2.99 3.96 9.13
CA ILE A 88 3.72 4.87 10.02
C ILE A 88 3.22 6.31 9.86
N GLY A 89 2.91 6.72 8.64
CA GLY A 89 2.46 8.07 8.30
C GLY A 89 0.96 8.32 8.39
N ALA A 90 0.16 7.29 8.72
CA ALA A 90 -1.30 7.37 8.71
C ALA A 90 -1.82 8.54 9.57
N ARG A 91 -2.69 9.36 8.98
CA ARG A 91 -3.35 10.48 9.66
C ARG A 91 -4.86 10.30 9.71
N GLY A 92 -5.43 10.47 10.89
CA GLY A 92 -6.87 10.33 11.11
C GLY A 92 -7.44 8.97 10.69
N ASN A 93 -8.77 8.92 10.58
CA ASN A 93 -9.47 7.69 10.18
C ASN A 93 -9.20 7.35 8.70
N SER A 94 -9.26 8.35 7.82
CA SER A 94 -9.09 8.16 6.37
C SER A 94 -7.70 7.64 6.02
N GLY A 95 -6.64 8.18 6.64
CA GLY A 95 -5.28 7.68 6.47
C GLY A 95 -5.10 6.27 7.03
N THR A 96 -5.71 5.95 8.18
CA THR A 96 -5.66 4.60 8.76
C THR A 96 -6.32 3.57 7.84
N ILE A 97 -7.49 3.88 7.29
CA ILE A 97 -8.20 3.01 6.35
C ILE A 97 -7.37 2.79 5.09
N LEU A 98 -6.80 3.87 4.51
CA LEU A 98 -5.93 3.77 3.35
C LEU A 98 -4.70 2.90 3.64
N ALA A 99 -4.04 3.10 4.77
CA ALA A 99 -2.87 2.32 5.15
C ALA A 99 -3.19 0.82 5.31
N GLN A 100 -4.35 0.49 5.87
CA GLN A 100 -4.82 -0.89 5.99
C GLN A 100 -5.16 -1.51 4.62
N LEU A 101 -5.74 -0.73 3.70
CA LEU A 101 -5.95 -1.17 2.32
C LEU A 101 -4.62 -1.49 1.63
N LEU A 102 -3.65 -0.57 1.70
CA LEU A 102 -2.32 -0.74 1.11
C LEU A 102 -1.58 -1.93 1.71
N ARG A 103 -1.71 -2.16 3.03
CA ARG A 103 -1.18 -3.34 3.69
C ARG A 103 -1.78 -4.64 3.13
N GLY A 104 -3.11 -4.72 3.02
CA GLY A 104 -3.76 -5.89 2.44
C GLY A 104 -3.35 -6.16 0.99
N MET A 105 -3.15 -5.10 0.20
CA MET A 105 -2.59 -5.22 -1.15
C MET A 105 -1.15 -5.75 -1.13
N ALA A 106 -0.30 -5.21 -0.27
CA ALA A 106 1.09 -5.62 -0.16
C ALA A 106 1.23 -7.08 0.27
N ASP A 107 0.37 -7.58 1.17
CA ASP A 107 0.37 -8.97 1.59
C ASP A 107 0.17 -9.92 0.40
N VAL A 108 -0.78 -9.64 -0.50
CA VAL A 108 -1.02 -10.45 -1.71
C VAL A 108 0.08 -10.29 -2.76
N LEU A 109 0.50 -9.04 -3.03
CA LEU A 109 1.48 -8.74 -4.07
C LEU A 109 2.89 -9.25 -3.72
N ALA A 110 3.23 -9.27 -2.43
CA ALA A 110 4.50 -9.81 -1.96
C ALA A 110 4.55 -11.35 -1.98
N GLU A 111 3.40 -12.03 -1.89
CA GLU A 111 3.31 -13.49 -2.01
C GLU A 111 3.39 -13.95 -3.49
N GLY A 112 2.90 -13.14 -4.42
CA GLY A 112 2.89 -13.44 -5.86
C GLY A 112 4.27 -13.48 -6.52
N GLU A 113 5.31 -12.94 -5.87
CA GLU A 113 6.67 -12.85 -6.42
C GLU A 113 7.39 -14.21 -6.58
N GLY A 114 6.79 -15.30 -6.10
CA GLY A 114 7.34 -16.67 -6.18
C GLY A 114 6.55 -17.64 -7.08
N ALA A 115 5.44 -17.24 -7.68
CA ALA A 115 4.65 -18.11 -8.54
C ALA A 115 5.09 -17.93 -10.01
N PRO A 116 5.65 -18.96 -10.68
CA PRO A 116 5.80 -18.91 -12.14
C PRO A 116 4.40 -18.73 -12.73
N ASP A 117 4.22 -17.76 -13.64
CA ASP A 117 2.95 -17.38 -14.29
C ASP A 117 1.99 -18.57 -14.41
N GLY A 118 1.08 -18.68 -13.45
CA GLY A 118 0.30 -19.88 -13.22
C GLY A 118 -1.02 -19.53 -12.57
N ASP A 119 -2.00 -19.29 -13.45
CA ASP A 119 -3.45 -19.23 -13.22
C ASP A 119 -3.93 -18.58 -11.92
N GLY A 120 -4.51 -17.38 -12.04
CA GLY A 120 -4.94 -16.52 -10.94
C GLY A 120 -6.13 -17.08 -10.15
N GLY A 121 -5.88 -18.11 -9.35
CA GLY A 121 -6.80 -18.64 -8.37
C GLY A 121 -6.68 -17.90 -7.03
N TYR A 122 -7.62 -17.00 -6.75
CA TYR A 122 -7.86 -16.50 -5.39
C TYR A 122 -8.16 -17.69 -4.47
N ARG A 123 -7.23 -18.02 -3.56
CA ARG A 123 -7.44 -19.07 -2.55
C ARG A 123 -8.21 -18.47 -1.39
N ASP A 124 -9.46 -18.87 -1.27
CA ASP A 124 -10.33 -18.54 -0.14
C ASP A 124 -9.74 -19.06 1.18
N HIS A 125 -9.50 -18.16 2.13
CA HIS A 125 -9.08 -18.49 3.48
C HIS A 125 -10.28 -18.99 4.29
N GLN A 126 -10.77 -20.19 3.98
CA GLN A 126 -11.70 -20.93 4.83
C GLN A 126 -11.17 -22.31 5.15
N GLY A 127 -10.58 -22.45 6.34
CA GLY A 127 -10.08 -23.74 6.81
C GLY A 127 -9.31 -23.74 8.13
N ALA A 128 -9.72 -22.97 9.14
CA ALA A 128 -9.14 -23.06 10.48
C ALA A 128 -10.19 -22.85 11.59
N ARG A 129 -11.27 -23.65 11.57
CA ARG A 129 -12.07 -23.92 12.77
C ARG A 129 -12.45 -25.41 12.82
N GLY A 130 -11.46 -26.24 13.09
CA GLY A 130 -11.64 -27.65 13.39
C GLY A 130 -12.03 -27.86 14.87
N GLY A 131 -13.25 -28.35 15.07
CA GLY A 131 -13.61 -29.41 16.03
C GLY A 131 -13.19 -29.27 17.49
N ALA A 132 -14.12 -28.82 18.34
CA ALA A 132 -14.20 -29.32 19.71
C ALA A 132 -15.68 -29.39 20.14
N ALA A 133 -16.19 -30.63 20.29
CA ALA A 133 -17.16 -31.08 21.30
C ALA A 133 -18.12 -32.15 20.76
N GLY A 134 -18.21 -33.28 21.47
CA GLY A 134 -19.38 -34.17 21.42
C GLY A 134 -19.05 -35.65 21.33
N GLY A 135 -18.61 -36.25 22.44
CA GLY A 135 -18.45 -37.70 22.54
C GLY A 135 -18.49 -38.16 24.00
N ALA A 136 -19.70 -38.31 24.54
CA ALA A 136 -20.11 -39.29 25.53
C ALA A 136 -21.64 -39.25 25.66
#